data_AF-A0A1G3HCU5-F1
#
_entry.id   AF-A0A1G3HCU5-F1
#
_cell.length_a   1.000
_cell.length_b   1.000
_cell.length_c   1.000
_cell.angle_alpha   90.00
_cell.angle_beta   90.00
_cell.angle_gamma   90.00
#
_symmetry.space_group_name_H-M   'P 1'
#
loop_
_entity.id
_entity.type
_entity.pdbx_description
1 polymer ?
#
loop_
_entity_poly.entity_id
_entity_poly.type
_entity_poly.pdbx_seq_one_letter_code
_entity_poly.pdbx_strand_id
1 'polypeptide(L)'
;MRAIVVFLLLICAGWVQAETGSAARLAQLETALTRVQQEQQSVYQQFQMVQELRRGEMQAALPRDAQGSAVAGMQGLPSIDYDVNVRQQRERQERFERSGRELNALYARYVELAAQRKALLDQILDLSINPKN
;
A
#
# COMPACT_ATOMS: atom_id res chain seq x y z
N MET A 1 -30.47 17.43 -55.14
CA MET A 1 -31.31 16.84 -54.05
C MET A 1 -30.56 15.85 -53.13
N ARG A 2 -29.25 15.58 -53.31
CA ARG A 2 -28.47 14.75 -52.38
C ARG A 2 -27.76 15.54 -51.27
N ALA A 3 -27.51 16.83 -51.48
CA ALA A 3 -26.84 17.69 -50.50
C ALA A 3 -27.77 18.18 -49.37
N ILE A 4 -29.09 18.20 -49.59
CA ILE A 4 -30.06 18.69 -48.60
C ILE A 4 -30.30 17.64 -47.49
N VAL A 5 -30.20 16.35 -47.84
CA VAL A 5 -30.38 15.23 -46.87
C VAL A 5 -29.20 15.15 -45.89
N VAL A 6 -27.98 15.53 -46.32
CA VAL A 6 -26.79 15.53 -45.45
C VAL A 6 -26.85 16.69 -44.44
N PHE A 7 -27.46 17.82 -44.81
CA PHE A 7 -27.62 18.95 -43.90
C PHE A 7 -28.72 18.72 -42.85
N LEU A 8 -29.70 17.85 -43.14
CA LEU A 8 -30.80 17.50 -42.24
C LEU A 8 -30.42 16.44 -41.18
N LEU A 9 -29.30 15.74 -41.36
CA LEU A 9 -28.77 14.77 -40.38
C LEU A 9 -27.86 15.42 -39.32
N LEU A 10 -27.52 16.69 -39.47
CA LEU A 10 -26.59 17.43 -38.59
C LEU A 10 -27.29 18.24 -37.49
N ILE A 11 -28.63 18.25 -37.46
CA ILE A 11 -29.42 19.03 -36.48
C ILE A 11 -29.90 18.16 -35.29
N CYS A 12 -29.78 16.82 -35.38
CA CYS A 12 -30.22 15.92 -34.30
C CYS A 12 -29.20 15.71 -33.16
N ALA A 13 -27.98 16.23 -33.26
CA ALA A 13 -26.99 16.14 -32.17
C ALA A 13 -27.17 17.25 -31.10
N GLY A 14 -28.23 18.04 -31.21
CA GLY A 14 -28.42 19.26 -30.43
C GLY A 14 -29.19 19.10 -29.11
N TRP A 15 -29.19 17.95 -28.43
CA TRP A 15 -29.75 17.85 -27.05
C TRP A 15 -29.11 16.70 -26.24
N VAL A 16 -27.79 16.72 -26.02
CA VAL A 16 -27.18 16.00 -24.88
C VAL A 16 -26.19 16.96 -24.22
N GLN A 17 -26.71 17.93 -23.48
CA GLN A 17 -25.91 18.87 -22.69
C GLN A 17 -26.63 19.13 -21.35
N ALA A 18 -26.66 18.08 -20.53
CA ALA A 18 -26.98 18.16 -19.09
C ALA A 18 -26.45 16.94 -18.30
N GLU A 19 -26.31 15.76 -18.94
CA GLU A 19 -25.88 14.51 -18.28
C GLU A 19 -24.36 14.23 -18.30
N THR A 20 -23.56 15.00 -19.04
CA THR A 20 -22.12 14.71 -19.20
C THR A 20 -21.30 15.02 -17.94
N GLY A 21 -21.71 16.01 -17.13
CA GLY A 21 -20.96 16.44 -15.95
C GLY A 21 -20.96 15.42 -14.83
N SER A 22 -22.13 14.85 -14.50
CA SER A 22 -22.28 13.84 -13.45
C SER A 22 -21.62 12.52 -13.84
N ALA A 23 -21.79 12.07 -15.09
CA ALA A 23 -21.13 10.87 -15.61
C ALA A 23 -19.60 11.00 -15.63
N ALA A 24 -19.06 12.15 -16.05
CA ALA A 24 -17.63 12.39 -16.02
C ALA A 24 -17.07 12.43 -14.59
N ARG A 25 -17.81 13.02 -13.65
CA ARG A 25 -17.44 13.07 -12.23
C ARG A 25 -17.46 11.68 -11.58
N LEU A 26 -18.45 10.85 -11.91
CA LEU A 26 -18.52 9.46 -11.46
C LEU A 26 -17.30 8.66 -11.93
N ALA A 27 -16.94 8.75 -13.21
CA ALA A 27 -15.77 8.07 -13.75
C ALA A 27 -14.45 8.50 -13.08
N GLN A 28 -14.33 9.80 -12.73
CA GLN A 28 -13.18 10.30 -11.98
C GLN A 28 -13.11 9.70 -10.56
N LEU A 29 -14.25 9.61 -9.86
CA LEU A 29 -14.30 9.01 -8.52
C LEU A 29 -14.00 7.51 -8.55
N GLU A 30 -14.47 6.78 -9.55
CA GLU A 30 -14.15 5.36 -9.75
C GLU A 30 -12.66 5.14 -10.04
N THR A 31 -12.06 6.02 -10.84
CA THR A 31 -10.62 6.00 -11.10
C THR A 31 -9.83 6.26 -9.81
N ALA A 32 -10.23 7.27 -9.03
CA ALA A 32 -9.62 7.57 -7.74
C ALA A 32 -9.77 6.40 -6.75
N LEU A 33 -10.95 5.76 -6.72
CA LEU A 33 -11.23 4.60 -5.89
C LEU A 33 -10.31 3.43 -6.24
N THR A 34 -10.15 3.15 -7.54
CA THR A 34 -9.27 2.09 -8.03
C THR A 34 -7.82 2.36 -7.62
N ARG A 35 -7.35 3.61 -7.74
CA ARG A 35 -6.01 4.00 -7.29
C ARG A 35 -5.82 3.81 -5.79
N VAL A 36 -6.78 4.24 -4.97
CA VAL A 36 -6.72 4.05 -3.51
C VAL A 36 -6.69 2.57 -3.15
N GLN A 37 -7.46 1.72 -3.85
CA GLN A 37 -7.44 0.27 -3.63
C GLN A 37 -6.10 -0.37 -3.99
N GLN A 38 -5.51 0.03 -5.13
CA GLN A 38 -4.18 -0.43 -5.53
C GLN A 38 -3.11 -0.02 -4.52
N GLU A 39 -3.16 1.23 -4.05
CA GLU A 39 -2.24 1.71 -3.04
C GLU A 39 -2.42 0.96 -1.71
N GLN A 40 -3.67 0.72 -1.29
CA GLN A 40 -3.98 -0.05 -0.09
C GLN A 40 -3.40 -1.48 -0.16
N GLN A 41 -3.49 -2.12 -1.32
CA GLN A 41 -2.89 -3.44 -1.55
C GLN A 41 -1.36 -3.39 -1.50
N SER A 42 -0.74 -2.37 -2.10
CA SER A 42 0.72 -2.19 -2.06
C SER A 42 1.22 -1.95 -0.62
N VAL A 43 0.54 -1.09 0.14
CA VAL A 43 0.87 -0.83 1.55
C VAL A 43 0.75 -2.10 2.39
N TYR A 44 -0.28 -2.90 2.15
CA TYR A 44 -0.44 -4.19 2.81
C TYR A 44 0.71 -5.16 2.49
N GLN A 45 1.11 -5.27 1.22
CA GLN A 45 2.25 -6.10 0.82
C GLN A 45 3.55 -5.63 1.46
N GLN A 46 3.82 -4.32 1.47
CA GLN A 46 4.98 -3.75 2.13
C GLN A 46 4.98 -4.06 3.63
N PHE A 47 3.83 -3.96 4.27
CA PHE A 47 3.69 -4.31 5.69
C PHE A 47 4.09 -5.77 5.94
N GLN A 48 3.61 -6.71 5.12
CA GLN A 48 3.99 -8.12 5.23
C GLN A 48 5.49 -8.34 5.04
N MET A 49 6.09 -7.68 4.05
CA MET A 49 7.53 -7.76 3.79
C MET A 49 8.35 -7.29 5.00
N VAL A 50 8.01 -6.13 5.58
CA VAL A 50 8.73 -5.58 6.75
C VAL A 50 8.50 -6.44 7.99
N GLN A 51 7.31 -7.02 8.14
CA GLN A 51 7.00 -7.95 9.22
C GLN A 51 7.88 -9.21 9.15
N GLU A 52 8.06 -9.77 7.96
CA GLU A 52 8.94 -10.93 7.74
C GLU A 52 10.41 -10.61 8.02
N LEU A 53 10.90 -9.44 7.60
CA LEU A 53 12.25 -9.00 7.93
C LEU A 53 12.45 -8.92 9.46
N ARG A 54 11.49 -8.33 10.17
CA ARG A 54 11.52 -8.25 11.63
C ARG A 54 11.50 -9.63 12.28
N ARG A 55 10.72 -10.58 11.73
CA ARG A 55 10.68 -11.97 12.18
C ARG A 55 12.04 -12.66 12.01
N GLY A 56 12.71 -12.42 10.88
CA GLY A 56 14.07 -12.91 10.63
C GLY A 56 15.09 -12.38 11.63
N GLU A 57 15.06 -11.08 11.94
CA GLU A 57 15.94 -10.48 12.95
C GLU A 57 15.71 -11.07 14.35
N MET A 58 14.46 -11.35 14.74
CA MET A 58 14.16 -12.03 16.01
C MET A 58 14.69 -13.47 16.06
N GLN A 59 14.59 -14.21 14.95
CA GLN A 59 15.14 -15.57 14.88
C GLN A 59 16.67 -15.57 14.91
N ALA A 60 17.31 -14.60 14.26
CA ALA A 60 18.76 -14.41 14.30
C ALA A 60 19.28 -13.92 15.66
N ALA A 61 18.40 -13.38 16.52
CA ALA A 61 18.72 -12.96 17.88
C ALA A 61 18.65 -14.09 18.91
N LEU A 62 18.04 -15.23 18.58
CA LEU A 62 18.06 -16.42 19.45
C LEU A 62 19.51 -16.92 19.61
N PRO A 63 19.97 -17.22 20.84
CA PRO A 63 21.28 -17.81 21.06
C PRO A 63 21.43 -19.08 20.22
N ARG A 64 22.53 -19.21 19.47
CA ARG A 64 22.85 -20.45 18.70
C ARG A 64 22.87 -21.69 19.61
N ASP A 65 23.02 -21.49 20.91
CA ASP A 65 23.04 -22.49 21.97
C ASP A 65 21.69 -23.24 22.09
N ALA A 66 20.59 -22.64 21.64
CA ALA A 66 19.25 -23.25 21.63
C ALA A 66 18.98 -24.16 20.41
N GLN A 67 19.84 -24.14 19.38
CA GLN A 67 19.72 -25.00 18.17
C GLN A 67 20.69 -26.19 18.15
N GLY A 68 21.32 -26.51 19.27
CA GLY A 68 22.17 -27.70 19.39
C GLY A 68 23.50 -27.35 20.00
N SER A 69 23.58 -27.49 21.32
CA SER A 69 24.82 -27.72 22.05
C SER A 69 25.46 -29.02 21.54
N ALA A 70 26.18 -28.95 20.41
CA ALA A 70 27.04 -30.02 19.88
C ALA A 70 28.46 -29.49 19.56
N VAL A 71 28.86 -28.37 20.16
CA VAL A 71 30.25 -27.86 20.09
C VAL A 71 30.85 -27.74 21.50
N ALA A 72 30.50 -28.67 22.38
CA ALA A 72 31.30 -28.95 23.58
C ALA A 72 32.52 -29.76 23.15
N GLY A 73 33.57 -29.11 22.62
CA GLY A 73 34.81 -29.83 22.34
C GLY A 73 35.87 -29.17 21.44
N MET A 74 35.64 -27.99 20.86
CA MET A 74 36.60 -27.41 19.91
C MET A 74 37.43 -26.30 20.56
N GLN A 75 38.45 -26.69 21.32
CA GLN A 75 39.57 -25.82 21.69
C GLN A 75 40.26 -25.36 20.40
N GLY A 76 40.15 -24.07 20.06
CA GLY A 76 40.83 -23.49 18.90
C GLY A 76 40.02 -22.56 18.01
N LEU A 77 38.77 -22.21 18.36
CA LEU A 77 38.10 -21.12 17.64
C LEU A 77 38.74 -19.77 18.04
N PRO A 78 39.08 -18.90 17.06
CA PRO A 78 39.55 -17.56 17.37
C PRO A 78 38.48 -16.85 18.19
N SER A 79 38.90 -16.24 19.31
CA SER A 79 38.00 -15.39 20.11
C SER A 79 37.45 -14.31 19.19
N ILE A 80 36.15 -14.34 18.91
CA ILE A 80 35.49 -13.28 18.14
C ILE A 80 35.69 -12.00 18.94
N ASP A 81 36.31 -11.01 18.32
CA ASP A 81 36.57 -9.69 18.91
C ASP A 81 35.29 -9.13 19.55
N TYR A 82 35.38 -8.78 20.83
CA TYR A 82 34.27 -8.21 21.61
C TYR A 82 33.67 -7.00 20.91
N ASP A 83 34.50 -6.14 20.30
CA ASP A 83 34.06 -4.93 19.62
C ASP A 83 33.23 -5.26 18.38
N VAL A 84 33.56 -6.36 17.68
CA VAL A 84 32.80 -6.84 16.51
C VAL A 84 31.42 -7.33 16.94
N ASN A 85 31.33 -8.09 18.03
CA ASN A 85 30.04 -8.56 18.56
C ASN A 85 29.14 -7.41 19.01
N VAL A 86 29.70 -6.42 19.72
CA VAL A 86 28.95 -5.25 20.19
C VAL A 86 28.45 -4.42 19.01
N ARG A 87 29.29 -4.19 17.98
CA ARG A 87 28.87 -3.49 16.76
C ARG A 87 27.73 -4.23 16.06
N GLN A 88 27.86 -5.54 15.87
CA GLN A 88 26.83 -6.35 15.23
C GLN A 88 25.50 -6.34 16.01
N GLN A 89 25.57 -6.33 17.35
CA GLN A 89 24.37 -6.23 18.18
C GLN A 89 23.69 -4.86 18.04
N ARG A 90 24.46 -3.77 18.01
CA ARG A 90 23.93 -2.42 17.79
C ARG A 90 23.27 -2.28 16.43
N GLU A 91 23.94 -2.70 15.37
CA GLU A 91 23.39 -2.65 14.01
C GLU A 91 22.08 -3.44 13.89
N ARG A 92 21.99 -4.62 14.53
CA ARG A 92 20.74 -5.39 14.60
C ARG A 92 19.63 -4.62 15.30
N GLN A 93 19.93 -4.05 16.46
CA GLN A 93 18.97 -3.26 17.22
C GLN A 93 18.45 -2.07 16.39
N GLU A 94 19.34 -1.36 15.70
CA GLU A 94 18.95 -0.26 14.81
C GLU A 94 18.03 -0.70 13.67
N ARG A 95 18.30 -1.86 13.05
CA ARG A 95 17.42 -2.42 12.00
C ARG A 95 16.06 -2.85 12.57
N PHE A 96 16.04 -3.41 13.77
CA PHE A 96 14.81 -3.79 14.45
C PHE A 96 13.94 -2.58 14.82
N GLU A 97 14.56 -1.50 15.28
CA GLU A 97 13.85 -0.26 15.57
C GLU A 97 13.35 0.43 14.29
N ARG A 98 14.17 0.46 13.25
CA ARG A 98 13.80 1.01 11.93
C ARG A 98 12.58 0.30 11.36
N SER A 99 12.60 -1.02 11.31
CA SER A 99 11.46 -1.83 10.83
C SER A 99 10.20 -1.61 11.70
N GLY A 100 10.36 -1.40 13.01
CA GLY A 100 9.23 -1.05 13.89
C GLY A 100 8.58 0.28 13.53
N ARG A 101 9.38 1.32 13.27
CA ARG A 101 8.85 2.62 12.82
C ARG A 101 8.18 2.53 11.46
N GLU A 102 8.76 1.75 10.55
CA GLU A 102 8.22 1.52 9.21
C GLU A 102 6.85 0.81 9.25
N LEU A 103 6.70 -0.23 10.07
CA LEU A 103 5.40 -0.90 10.27
C LEU A 103 4.33 0.06 10.78
N ASN A 104 4.67 0.94 11.72
CA ASN A 104 3.74 1.95 12.24
C ASN A 104 3.32 2.95 11.16
N ALA A 105 4.26 3.41 10.33
CA ALA A 105 3.97 4.31 9.22
C ALA A 105 3.08 3.65 8.15
N LEU A 106 3.36 2.40 7.80
CA LEU A 106 2.54 1.63 6.85
C LEU A 106 1.13 1.40 7.39
N TYR A 107 0.99 1.09 8.68
CA TYR A 107 -0.33 0.97 9.32
C TYR A 107 -1.11 2.28 9.28
N ALA A 108 -0.47 3.40 9.65
CA ALA A 108 -1.11 4.71 9.60
C ALA A 108 -1.59 5.06 8.18
N ARG A 109 -0.75 4.79 7.16
CA ARG A 109 -1.11 4.99 5.75
C ARG A 109 -2.28 4.10 5.32
N TYR A 110 -2.31 2.85 5.78
CA TYR A 110 -3.42 1.94 5.49
C TYR A 110 -4.75 2.47 6.05
N VAL A 111 -4.75 2.97 7.28
CA VAL A 111 -5.95 3.57 7.91
C VAL A 111 -6.40 4.82 7.15
N GLU A 112 -5.45 5.68 6.74
CA GLU A 112 -5.73 6.86 5.93
C GLU A 112 -6.40 6.48 4.61
N LEU A 113 -5.84 5.50 3.89
CA LEU A 113 -6.40 5.01 2.62
C LEU A 113 -7.80 4.39 2.81
N ALA A 114 -8.04 3.70 3.93
CA ALA A 114 -9.37 3.17 4.25
C ALA A 114 -10.40 4.29 4.45
N ALA A 115 -10.02 5.39 5.11
CA ALA A 115 -10.86 6.56 5.27
C ALA A 115 -11.14 7.25 3.92
N GLN A 116 -10.11 7.43 3.09
CA GLN A 116 -10.27 7.99 1.74
C GLN A 116 -11.20 7.13 0.87
N ARG A 117 -11.03 5.81 0.89
CA ARG A 117 -11.87 4.86 0.19
C ARG A 117 -13.34 5.01 0.59
N LYS A 118 -13.61 5.10 1.89
CA LYS A 118 -14.96 5.30 2.41
C LYS A 118 -15.56 6.60 1.87
N ALA A 119 -14.83 7.70 1.96
CA ALA A 119 -15.29 9.00 1.47
C ALA A 119 -15.60 8.99 -0.04
N LEU A 120 -14.79 8.29 -0.85
CA LEU A 120 -15.03 8.13 -2.28
C LEU A 120 -16.30 7.31 -2.55
N LEU A 121 -16.50 6.20 -1.82
CA LEU A 121 -17.71 5.38 -1.96
C LEU A 121 -18.96 6.16 -1.56
N ASP A 122 -18.90 6.95 -0.49
CA ASP A 122 -20.01 7.79 -0.05
C ASP A 122 -20.36 8.85 -1.12
N GLN A 123 -19.37 9.46 -1.79
CA GLN A 123 -19.57 10.39 -2.90
C GLN A 123 -20.15 9.72 -4.16
N ILE A 124 -19.67 8.51 -4.49
CA ILE A 124 -20.20 7.72 -5.62
C ILE A 124 -21.67 7.39 -5.36
N LEU A 125 -22.01 6.97 -4.13
CA LEU A 125 -23.37 6.63 -3.76
C LEU A 125 -24.30 7.86 -3.83
N ASP A 126 -23.85 9.00 -3.32
CA ASP A 126 -24.63 10.24 -3.38
C ASP A 126 -24.88 10.70 -4.82
N LEU A 127 -23.86 10.68 -5.69
CA LEU A 127 -24.02 11.01 -7.12
C LEU A 127 -24.90 10.01 -7.86
N SER A 128 -24.84 8.73 -7.48
CA SER A 128 -25.68 7.69 -8.08
C SER A 128 -27.15 7.82 -7.70
N ILE A 129 -27.46 8.36 -6.51
CA ILE A 129 -28.83 8.53 -6.01
C ILE A 129 -29.39 9.91 -6.37
N ASN A 130 -28.54 10.95 -6.39
CA ASN A 130 -28.91 12.35 -6.64
C ASN A 130 -28.11 12.96 -7.82
N PRO A 131 -28.33 12.53 -9.07
CA PRO A 131 -27.53 12.96 -10.24
C PRO A 131 -27.73 14.43 -10.66
N LYS A 132 -28.59 15.20 -9.96
CA LYS A 132 -28.97 16.58 -10.30
C LYS A 132 -28.41 17.66 -9.35
N ASN A 133 -27.66 17.28 -8.31
CA ASN A 133 -27.01 18.21 -7.38
C ASN A 133 -25.54 18.46 -7.71
#